data_AF-Q08TL9-F1
#
_entry.id   AF-Q08TL9-F1
#
_cell.length_a   1.000
_cell.length_b   1.000
_cell.length_c   1.000
_cell.angle_alpha   90.00
_cell.angle_beta   90.00
_cell.angle_gamma   90.00
#
_symmetry.space_group_name_H-M   'P 1'
#
loop_
_entity.id
_entity.type
_entity.pdbx_description
1 polymer ?
#
loop_
_entity_poly.entity_id
_entity_poly.type
_entity_poly.pdbx_seq_one_letter_code
_entity_poly.pdbx_strand_id
1 'polypeptide(L)'
;MRRFEGIAHNTGAPRDVLTARLRKLSDSGVLRRVLYSERPQRSEYHLTEAGAELAPTLLSLLQWGQRWVPAGPRAGGAFVHDCGQRLHTFLACQACGRPVTGGDLSLGGEPLAVAPPEE
;
A
#
# COMPACT_ATOMS: atom_id res chain seq x y z
N MET A 1 6.93 -7.09 11.95
CA MET A 1 5.75 -7.35 12.81
C MET A 1 4.72 -8.17 12.03
N ARG A 2 4.43 -9.42 12.42
CA ARG A 2 3.53 -10.34 11.66
C ARG A 2 2.41 -10.97 12.49
N ARG A 3 2.42 -10.77 13.82
CA ARG A 3 1.45 -11.34 14.77
C ARG A 3 0.25 -10.42 14.95
N PHE A 4 -0.91 -11.02 15.24
CA PHE A 4 -2.18 -10.29 15.39
C PHE A 4 -2.10 -9.12 16.38
N GLU A 5 -1.55 -9.34 17.58
CA GLU A 5 -1.45 -8.30 18.62
C GLU A 5 -0.63 -7.10 18.16
N GLY A 6 0.47 -7.36 17.45
CA GLY A 6 1.28 -6.29 16.86
C GLY A 6 0.52 -5.50 15.79
N ILE A 7 -0.16 -6.19 14.89
CA ILE A 7 -0.97 -5.54 13.84
C ILE A 7 -2.11 -4.72 14.46
N ALA A 8 -2.78 -5.25 15.49
CA ALA A 8 -3.83 -4.56 16.22
C ALA A 8 -3.32 -3.30 16.91
N HIS A 9 -2.18 -3.39 17.59
CA HIS A 9 -1.54 -2.24 18.22
C HIS A 9 -1.19 -1.13 17.22
N ASN A 10 -0.63 -1.48 16.06
CA ASN A 10 -0.18 -0.50 15.07
C ASN A 10 -1.34 0.16 14.31
N THR A 11 -2.36 -0.62 13.95
CA THR A 11 -3.52 -0.11 13.20
C THR A 11 -4.54 0.59 14.09
N GLY A 12 -4.63 0.25 15.37
CA GLY A 12 -5.67 0.73 16.28
C GLY A 12 -7.08 0.25 15.90
N ALA A 13 -7.21 -0.71 14.99
CA ALA A 13 -8.50 -1.22 14.54
C ALA A 13 -9.17 -2.07 15.64
N PRO A 14 -10.51 -1.99 15.78
CA PRO A 14 -11.27 -2.95 16.57
C PRO A 14 -10.95 -4.40 16.17
N ARG A 15 -10.89 -5.31 17.14
CA ARG A 15 -10.38 -6.67 16.93
C ARG A 15 -11.23 -7.48 15.93
N ASP A 16 -12.54 -7.30 15.97
CA ASP A 16 -13.52 -7.89 15.06
C ASP A 16 -13.30 -7.37 13.62
N VAL A 17 -13.17 -6.05 13.45
CA VAL A 17 -12.88 -5.41 12.16
C VAL A 17 -11.54 -5.88 11.61
N LEU A 18 -10.50 -5.95 12.46
CA LEU A 18 -9.18 -6.42 12.04
C LEU A 18 -9.22 -7.89 11.61
N THR A 19 -9.91 -8.74 12.36
CA THR A 19 -10.09 -10.16 12.02
C THR A 19 -10.77 -10.31 10.66
N ALA A 20 -11.85 -9.57 10.43
CA ALA A 20 -12.56 -9.59 9.15
C ALA A 20 -11.68 -9.11 7.98
N ARG A 21 -10.87 -8.06 8.18
CA ARG A 21 -9.94 -7.55 7.15
C ARG A 21 -8.81 -8.52 6.85
N LEU A 22 -8.18 -9.10 7.88
CA LEU A 22 -7.11 -10.08 7.70
C LEU A 22 -7.63 -11.36 7.03
N ARG A 23 -8.87 -11.78 7.33
CA ARG A 23 -9.52 -12.88 6.62
C ARG A 23 -9.70 -12.53 5.14
N LYS A 24 -10.30 -11.38 4.81
CA LYS A 24 -10.47 -10.93 3.41
C LYS A 24 -9.16 -10.88 2.64
N LEU A 25 -8.09 -10.34 3.23
CA LEU A 25 -6.77 -10.28 2.61
C LEU A 25 -6.13 -11.66 2.45
N SER A 26 -6.46 -12.61 3.34
CA SER A 26 -6.00 -14.00 3.19
C SER A 26 -6.78 -14.72 2.10
N ASP A 27 -8.10 -14.56 2.09
CA ASP A 27 -9.02 -15.14 1.10
C ASP A 27 -8.72 -14.61 -0.32
N SER A 28 -8.27 -13.35 -0.45
CA SER A 28 -7.86 -12.74 -1.72
C SER A 28 -6.42 -13.07 -2.12
N GLY A 29 -5.70 -13.90 -1.36
CA GLY A 29 -4.33 -14.29 -1.67
C GLY A 29 -3.28 -13.18 -1.46
N VAL A 30 -3.60 -12.08 -0.78
CA VAL A 30 -2.64 -11.01 -0.43
C VAL A 30 -1.80 -11.41 0.79
N LEU A 31 -2.41 -12.14 1.73
CA LEU A 31 -1.75 -12.67 2.90
C LEU A 31 -1.84 -14.20 2.94
N ARG A 32 -0.83 -14.82 3.54
CA ARG A 32 -0.86 -16.22 3.96
C ARG A 32 -0.80 -16.30 5.47
N ARG A 33 -1.74 -17.05 6.04
CA ARG A 33 -1.79 -17.35 7.47
C ARG A 33 -0.88 -18.54 7.77
N VAL A 34 0.12 -18.35 8.62
CA VAL A 34 1.09 -19.38 9.02
C VAL A 34 0.89 -19.69 10.49
N LEU A 35 0.55 -20.93 10.81
CA LEU A 35 0.45 -21.37 12.20
C LEU A 35 1.85 -21.53 12.80
N TYR A 36 2.07 -21.00 13.99
CA TYR A 36 3.34 -21.15 14.72
C TYR A 36 3.17 -21.79 16.11
N SER A 37 1.94 -21.90 16.61
CA SER A 37 1.61 -22.68 17.80
C SER A 37 0.23 -23.29 17.64
N GLU A 38 0.09 -24.55 17.99
CA GLU A 38 -1.19 -25.27 17.97
C GLU A 38 -1.93 -25.17 19.31
N ARG A 39 -1.21 -24.95 20.42
CA ARG A 39 -1.76 -24.92 21.78
C ARG A 39 -1.08 -23.83 22.63
N PRO A 40 -1.69 -22.63 22.76
CA PRO A 40 -2.91 -22.17 22.10
C PRO A 40 -2.68 -21.93 20.60
N GLN A 41 -3.74 -22.02 19.79
CA GLN A 41 -3.64 -21.73 18.36
C GLN A 41 -3.18 -20.28 18.14
N ARG A 42 -2.03 -20.11 17.48
CA ARG A 42 -1.46 -18.80 17.16
C ARG A 42 -0.91 -18.78 15.74
N SER A 43 -1.20 -17.68 15.04
CA SER A 43 -0.80 -17.52 13.64
C SER A 43 -0.12 -16.18 13.40
N GLU A 44 0.74 -16.19 12.39
CA GLU A 44 1.32 -15.01 11.78
C GLU A 44 0.71 -14.80 10.38
N TYR A 45 0.72 -13.55 9.94
CA TYR A 45 0.26 -13.13 8.62
C TYR A 45 1.46 -12.68 7.80
N HIS A 46 1.72 -13.37 6.71
CA HIS A 46 2.85 -13.13 5.82
C HIS A 46 2.33 -12.63 4.48
N LEU A 47 2.99 -11.65 3.88
CA LEU A 47 2.66 -11.25 2.50
C LEU A 47 2.95 -12.42 1.56
N THR A 48 2.07 -12.61 0.59
CA THR A 48 2.38 -13.40 -0.60
C THR A 48 3.20 -12.55 -1.58
N GLU A 49 3.60 -13.13 -2.70
CA GLU A 49 4.20 -12.38 -3.81
C GLU A 49 3.25 -11.27 -4.29
N ALA A 50 2.00 -11.62 -4.60
CA ALA A 50 0.97 -10.66 -4.97
C ALA A 50 0.77 -9.56 -3.90
N GLY A 51 0.83 -9.91 -2.62
CA GLY A 51 0.74 -8.92 -1.54
C GLY A 51 1.96 -8.00 -1.44
N ALA A 52 3.16 -8.50 -1.73
CA ALA A 52 4.37 -7.70 -1.76
C ALA A 52 4.37 -6.71 -2.95
N GLU A 53 3.85 -7.13 -4.10
CA GLU A 53 3.73 -6.30 -5.31
C GLU A 53 2.76 -5.13 -5.16
N LEU A 54 1.90 -5.11 -4.13
CA LEU A 54 1.03 -3.97 -3.83
C LEU A 54 1.76 -2.77 -3.21
N ALA A 55 3.01 -2.93 -2.76
CA ALA A 55 3.73 -1.87 -2.06
C ALA A 55 3.81 -0.55 -2.85
N PRO A 56 4.16 -0.52 -4.15
CA PRO A 56 4.20 0.71 -4.94
C PRO A 56 2.85 1.42 -5.00
N THR A 57 1.76 0.68 -5.19
CA THR A 57 0.39 1.25 -5.23
C THR A 57 0.01 1.90 -3.90
N LEU A 58 0.31 1.23 -2.78
CA LEU A 58 0.04 1.78 -1.45
C LEU A 58 0.89 3.03 -1.17
N LEU A 59 2.15 3.06 -1.61
CA LEU A 59 3.01 4.24 -1.50
C LEU A 59 2.47 5.42 -2.31
N SER A 60 1.98 5.19 -3.54
CA SER A 60 1.36 6.23 -4.36
C SER A 60 0.10 6.81 -3.70
N LEU A 61 -0.74 5.94 -3.12
CA LEU A 61 -1.92 6.37 -2.37
C LEU A 61 -1.56 7.19 -1.13
N LEU A 62 -0.50 6.80 -0.42
CA LEU A 62 0.00 7.54 0.74
C LEU A 62 0.56 8.90 0.35
N GLN A 63 1.32 9.01 -0.75
CA GLN A 63 1.80 10.30 -1.27
C GLN A 63 0.65 11.24 -1.63
N TRP A 64 -0.41 10.72 -2.26
CA TRP A 64 -1.63 11.49 -2.50
C TRP A 64 -2.27 11.94 -1.18
N GLY A 65 -2.40 11.04 -0.20
CA GLY A 65 -2.97 11.35 1.11
C GLY A 65 -2.19 12.43 1.87
N GLN A 66 -0.86 12.42 1.79
CA GLN A 66 -0.01 13.44 2.40
C GLN A 66 -0.24 14.85 1.84
N ARG A 67 -0.66 14.96 0.58
CA ARG A 67 -0.94 16.24 -0.07
C ARG A 67 -2.33 16.77 0.25
N TRP A 68 -3.32 15.88 0.39
CA TRP A 68 -4.73 16.26 0.37
C TRP A 68 -5.52 15.95 1.65
N VAL A 69 -5.04 15.02 2.48
CA VAL A 69 -5.72 14.65 3.73
C VAL A 69 -5.16 15.51 4.87
N PRO A 70 -6.01 16.25 5.61
CA PRO A 70 -5.59 17.01 6.77
C PRO A 70 -4.81 16.11 7.74
N ALA A 71 -3.68 16.61 8.24
CA ALA A 71 -2.83 15.84 9.11
C ALA A 71 -3.56 15.46 10.42
N GLY A 72 -4.05 14.22 10.51
CA GLY A 72 -4.41 13.62 11.79
C GLY A 72 -3.15 13.32 12.64
N PRO A 73 -3.29 12.87 13.90
CA PRO A 73 -2.18 12.64 14.83
C PRO A 73 -1.10 11.65 14.34
N ARG A 74 -1.39 10.87 13.28
CA ARG A 74 -0.51 9.88 12.66
C ARG A 74 -0.13 10.21 11.20
N ALA A 75 -0.64 11.31 10.65
CA ALA A 75 -0.37 11.73 9.29
C ALA A 75 0.78 12.74 9.33
N GLY A 76 2.03 12.28 9.21
CA GLY A 76 3.15 13.21 9.29
C GLY A 76 4.50 12.74 8.78
N GLY A 77 4.62 11.50 8.30
CA GLY A 77 5.91 11.00 7.81
C GLY A 77 5.91 10.89 6.29
N ALA A 78 6.69 11.72 5.60
CA ALA A 78 7.14 11.41 4.26
C ALA A 78 7.98 10.13 4.31
N PHE A 79 7.83 9.23 3.34
CA PHE A 79 8.81 8.18 3.17
C PHE A 79 10.11 8.82 2.70
N VAL A 80 11.21 8.50 3.38
CA VAL A 80 12.52 9.06 3.12
C VAL A 80 13.45 7.91 2.74
N HIS A 81 14.18 8.07 1.65
CA HIS A 81 15.24 7.15 1.25
C HIS A 81 16.46 7.28 2.17
N ASP A 82 17.39 6.34 2.15
CA ASP A 82 18.59 6.38 3.00
C ASP A 82 19.45 7.65 2.80
N CYS A 83 19.34 8.28 1.62
CA CYS A 83 19.98 9.55 1.28
C CYS A 83 19.31 10.79 1.90
N GLY A 84 18.26 10.61 2.71
CA GLY A 84 17.54 11.70 3.36
C GLY A 84 16.52 12.43 2.48
N GLN A 85 16.39 12.04 1.20
CA GLN A 85 15.43 12.65 0.29
C GLN A 85 14.05 11.98 0.38
N ARG A 86 12.99 12.79 0.19
CA ARG A 86 11.61 12.32 0.16
C ARG A 86 11.39 11.44 -1.07
N LEU A 87 10.71 10.32 -0.87
CA LEU A 87 10.31 9.43 -1.94
C LEU A 87 9.22 10.10 -2.80
N HIS A 88 9.39 10.02 -4.12
CA HIS A 88 8.40 10.44 -5.10
C HIS A 88 8.00 9.24 -5.96
N THR A 89 6.72 8.91 -5.96
CA THR A 89 6.12 7.86 -6.78
C THR A 89 5.77 8.42 -8.16
N PHE A 90 6.13 7.67 -9.21
CA PHE A 90 5.78 7.98 -10.59
C PHE A 90 5.58 6.68 -11.37
N LEU A 91 4.90 6.76 -12.51
CA LEU A 91 4.77 5.64 -13.43
C LEU A 91 5.93 5.68 -14.43
N ALA A 92 6.46 4.52 -14.81
CA ALA A 92 7.51 4.43 -15.82
C ALA A 92 7.09 3.47 -16.94
N CYS A 93 7.51 3.76 -18.16
CA CYS A 93 7.29 2.87 -19.31
C CYS A 93 8.14 1.61 -19.14
N GLN A 94 7.52 0.43 -19.19
CA GLN A 94 8.23 -0.84 -19.04
C GLN A 94 9.34 -1.06 -20.09
N ALA A 95 9.16 -0.55 -21.31
CA ALA A 95 10.11 -0.79 -22.41
C ALA A 95 11.34 0.14 -22.36
N CYS A 96 11.16 1.41 -21.98
CA CYS A 96 12.24 2.40 -22.03
C CYS A 96 12.65 2.99 -20.67
N GLY A 97 11.91 2.68 -19.59
CA GLY A 97 12.17 3.15 -18.24
C GLY A 97 11.88 4.64 -17.98
N ARG A 98 11.46 5.40 -19.00
CA ARG A 98 11.17 6.83 -18.84
C ARG A 98 9.91 7.06 -18.01
N PRO A 99 9.88 8.13 -17.18
CA PRO A 99 8.66 8.56 -16.51
C PRO A 99 7.52 8.80 -17.50
N VAL A 100 6.33 8.40 -17.09
CA VAL A 100 5.07 8.54 -17.82
C VAL A 100 4.27 9.66 -17.16
N THR A 101 3.81 10.60 -17.97
CA THR A 101 2.93 11.71 -17.59
C THR A 101 1.52 11.48 -18.18
N GLY A 102 0.57 12.36 -17.86
CA GLY A 102 -0.81 12.21 -18.31
C GLY A 102 -0.98 12.05 -19.82
N GLY A 103 -0.19 12.77 -20.62
CA GLY A 103 -0.26 12.71 -22.08
C GLY A 103 0.35 11.44 -22.70
N ASP A 104 1.09 10.65 -21.94
CA ASP A 104 1.82 9.48 -22.43
C ASP A 104 0.98 8.18 -22.37
N LEU A 105 -0.22 8.23 -21.76
CA LEU A 105 -1.07 7.08 -21.54
C LEU A 105 -2.19 7.01 -22.56
N SER A 106 -2.54 5.80 -22.99
CA SER A 106 -3.75 5.55 -23.79
C SER A 106 -4.46 4.29 -23.30
N LEU A 107 -5.79 4.32 -23.24
CA LEU A 107 -6.64 3.18 -22.89
C LEU A 107 -7.54 2.87 -24.10
N GLY A 108 -7.46 1.64 -24.62
CA GLY A 108 -8.22 1.27 -25.83
C GLY A 108 -7.82 2.03 -27.10
N GLY A 109 -6.63 2.66 -27.12
CA GLY A 109 -6.16 3.49 -28.24
C GLY A 109 -6.53 4.98 -28.11
N GLU A 110 -7.31 5.35 -27.10
CA GLU A 110 -7.62 6.75 -26.81
C GLU A 110 -6.68 7.30 -25.74
N PRO A 111 -6.09 8.50 -25.91
CA PRO A 111 -5.27 9.14 -24.88
C PRO A 111 -6.04 9.26 -23.56
N LEU A 112 -5.42 8.82 -22.47
CA LEU A 112 -6.00 8.98 -21.15
C LEU A 112 -5.79 10.44 -20.74
N ALA A 113 -6.85 11.23 -20.75
CA ALA A 113 -6.81 12.60 -20.24
C ALA A 113 -6.63 12.57 -18.72
N VAL A 114 -5.38 12.49 -18.24
CA VAL A 114 -5.04 12.86 -16.87
C VAL A 114 -4.80 14.36 -16.89
N ALA A 115 -5.89 15.13 -16.93
CA ALA A 115 -5.78 16.58 -16.86
C ALA A 115 -5.08 16.93 -15.53
N PRO A 116 -3.97 17.67 -15.52
CA PRO A 116 -3.59 18.38 -14.31
C PRO A 116 -4.77 19.28 -13.93
N PRO A 117 -5.07 19.47 -12.62
CA PRO A 117 -6.08 20.44 -12.25
C PRO A 117 -5.70 21.79 -12.85
N GLU A 118 -6.63 22.42 -13.56
CA GLU A 118 -6.51 23.81 -13.97
C GLU A 118 -6.37 24.67 -12.70
N GLU A 119 -5.40 25.58 -12.69
CA GLU A 119 -5.06 26.43 -11.54
C GLU A 119 -6.22 27.33 -11.07
#